data_AF-A0A089NKD4-F1
#
_entry.id   AF-A0A089NKD4-F1
#
_cell.length_a   1.000
_cell.length_b   1.000
_cell.length_c   1.000
_cell.angle_alpha   90.00
_cell.angle_beta   90.00
_cell.angle_gamma   90.00
#
_symmetry.space_group_name_H-M   'P 1'
#
loop_
_entity.id
_entity.type
_entity.pdbx_description
1 polymer ?
#
loop_
_entity_poly.entity_id
_entity_poly.type
_entity_poly.pdbx_seq_one_letter_code
_entity_poly.pdbx_strand_id
1 'polypeptide(L)'
;MGVSFQQVQKYETGKNRVGAGRLQAIAERLGVPVSSFFEPEPEASTENGPALLRVAGAVEILRAYNQIADDQMRRDVLSLVKSAARIGQLRSADEAAPQSPTATRNA
;
A
#
# COMPACT_ATOMS: atom_id res chain seq x y z
N MET A 1 -15.59 -25.63 -0.92
CA MET A 1 -14.70 -26.21 0.10
C MET A 1 -15.60 -26.76 1.20
N GLY A 2 -15.94 -28.04 1.17
CA GLY A 2 -16.83 -28.65 2.18
C GLY A 2 -16.09 -28.82 3.50
N VAL A 3 -16.01 -27.76 4.30
CA VAL A 3 -15.35 -27.76 5.60
C VAL A 3 -16.31 -27.14 6.61
N SER A 4 -16.46 -27.74 7.78
CA SER A 4 -17.36 -27.21 8.80
C SER A 4 -16.84 -25.88 9.35
N PHE A 5 -17.75 -25.04 9.83
CA PHE A 5 -17.41 -23.75 10.47
C PHE A 5 -16.43 -23.92 11.63
N GLN A 6 -16.62 -24.96 12.45
CA GLN A 6 -15.70 -25.32 13.53
C GLN A 6 -14.30 -25.65 13.02
N GLN A 7 -14.18 -26.15 11.80
CA GLN A 7 -12.90 -26.54 11.22
C GLN A 7 -12.18 -25.35 10.58
N VAL A 8 -12.92 -24.36 10.09
CA VAL A 8 -12.36 -23.04 9.75
C VAL A 8 -11.78 -22.40 11.00
N GLN A 9 -12.52 -22.40 12.11
CA GLN A 9 -12.04 -21.85 13.39
C GLN A 9 -10.80 -22.58 13.93
N LYS A 10 -10.66 -23.89 13.68
CA LYS A 10 -9.44 -24.66 14.01
C LYS A 10 -8.24 -24.32 13.12
N TYR A 11 -8.46 -23.86 11.90
CA TYR A 11 -7.38 -23.34 11.04
C TYR A 11 -6.97 -21.93 11.47
N GLU A 12 -7.95 -21.08 11.78
CA GLU A 12 -7.70 -19.72 12.28
C GLU A 12 -6.92 -19.71 13.60
N THR A 13 -7.23 -20.64 14.51
CA THR A 13 -6.52 -20.77 15.79
C THR A 13 -5.24 -21.59 15.71
N GLY A 14 -4.84 -22.06 14.52
CA GLY A 14 -3.62 -22.86 14.30
C GLY A 14 -3.63 -24.26 14.92
N LYS A 15 -4.74 -24.68 15.56
CA LYS A 15 -4.89 -26.02 16.16
C LYS A 15 -4.84 -27.15 15.12
N ASN A 16 -5.26 -26.87 13.88
CA ASN A 16 -5.11 -27.79 12.76
C ASN A 16 -4.21 -27.18 11.68
N ARG A 17 -3.22 -27.95 11.21
CA ARG A 17 -2.43 -27.58 10.03
C ARG A 17 -3.23 -27.82 8.75
N VAL A 18 -3.13 -26.90 7.80
CA VAL A 18 -3.69 -27.08 6.46
C VAL A 18 -2.66 -27.86 5.63
N GLY A 19 -3.05 -29.04 5.11
CA GLY A 19 -2.20 -29.80 4.20
C GLY A 19 -1.97 -29.05 2.88
N ALA A 20 -0.80 -29.22 2.26
CA ALA A 20 -0.37 -28.49 1.06
C ALA A 20 -1.41 -28.49 -0.08
N GLY A 21 -2.07 -29.64 -0.35
CA GLY A 21 -3.09 -29.74 -1.39
C GLY A 21 -4.36 -28.90 -1.11
N ARG A 22 -4.72 -28.72 0.16
CA ARG A 22 -5.85 -27.83 0.53
C ARG A 22 -5.46 -26.36 0.41
N LEU A 23 -4.22 -26.04 0.77
CA LEU A 23 -3.69 -24.68 0.65
C LEU A 23 -3.63 -24.24 -0.82
N GLN A 24 -3.20 -25.13 -1.72
CA GLN A 24 -3.23 -24.91 -3.17
C GLN A 24 -4.65 -24.59 -3.67
N ALA A 25 -5.64 -25.40 -3.29
CA ALA A 25 -7.03 -25.16 -3.70
C ALA A 25 -7.63 -23.88 -3.08
N ILE A 26 -7.13 -23.42 -1.93
CA ILE A 26 -7.48 -22.12 -1.34
C ILE A 26 -6.86 -20.99 -2.16
N ALA A 27 -5.58 -21.10 -2.52
CA ALA A 27 -4.86 -20.13 -3.34
C ALA A 27 -5.53 -19.90 -4.70
N GLU A 28 -5.92 -20.99 -5.38
CA GLU A 28 -6.66 -20.94 -6.64
C GLU A 28 -8.00 -20.20 -6.54
N ARG A 29 -8.74 -20.42 -5.44
CA ARG A 29 -10.03 -19.72 -5.21
C ARG A 29 -9.85 -18.25 -4.88
N LEU A 30 -8.73 -17.89 -4.26
CA LEU A 30 -8.41 -16.50 -3.91
C LEU A 30 -7.67 -15.77 -5.05
N GLY A 31 -7.29 -16.46 -6.12
CA GLY A 31 -6.57 -15.88 -7.26
C GLY A 31 -5.15 -15.42 -6.92
N VAL A 32 -4.51 -16.02 -5.90
CA VAL A 32 -3.16 -15.67 -5.45
C VAL A 32 -2.21 -16.88 -5.60
N PRO A 33 -0.90 -16.66 -5.79
CA PRO A 33 0.08 -17.75 -5.72
C PRO A 33 0.06 -18.43 -4.34
N VAL A 34 0.24 -19.76 -4.28
CA VAL A 34 0.31 -20.49 -3.00
C VAL A 34 1.48 -20.04 -2.12
N SER A 35 2.52 -19.47 -2.72
CA SER A 35 3.66 -18.86 -2.02
C SER A 35 3.27 -17.67 -1.14
N SER A 36 2.16 -16.97 -1.43
CA SER A 36 1.68 -15.84 -0.62
C SER A 36 1.27 -16.24 0.81
N PHE A 37 1.04 -17.53 1.09
CA PHE A 37 0.78 -18.05 2.44
C PHE A 37 2.06 -18.36 3.24
N PHE A 38 3.21 -18.31 2.58
CA PHE A 38 4.53 -18.64 3.15
C PHE A 38 5.51 -17.48 3.05
N GLU A 39 5.11 -16.35 2.47
CA GLU A 39 5.91 -15.14 2.53
C GLU A 39 6.08 -14.76 4.00
N PRO A 40 7.32 -14.59 4.48
CA PRO A 40 7.54 -13.98 5.78
C PRO A 40 6.84 -12.62 5.77
N GLU A 41 6.22 -12.24 6.90
CA GLU A 41 5.67 -10.91 7.12
C GLU A 41 6.56 -9.89 6.39
N PRO A 42 6.03 -9.17 5.39
CA PRO A 42 6.86 -8.27 4.61
C PRO A 42 7.39 -7.23 5.59
N GLU A 43 8.68 -7.31 5.92
CA GLU A 43 9.45 -6.30 6.65
C GLU A 43 9.07 -4.92 6.11
N ALA A 44 8.12 -4.26 6.78
CA ALA A 44 7.67 -2.87 6.66
C ALA A 44 7.77 -2.20 5.26
N SER A 45 7.55 -2.94 4.17
CA SER A 45 7.69 -2.41 2.80
C SER A 45 6.36 -2.34 2.05
N THR A 46 5.30 -2.95 2.60
CA THR A 46 3.93 -2.93 2.04
C THR A 46 2.94 -2.24 2.97
N GLU A 47 3.42 -1.48 3.96
CA GLU A 47 2.61 -0.72 4.95
C GLU A 47 1.54 0.18 4.30
N ASN A 48 1.69 0.50 3.02
CA ASN A 48 0.82 1.41 2.31
C ASN A 48 0.03 0.78 1.17
N GLY A 49 0.19 -0.51 0.83
CA GLY A 49 -0.39 -1.09 -0.40
C GLY A 49 -1.93 -0.94 -0.48
N PRO A 50 -2.69 -1.62 0.40
CA PRO A 50 -4.16 -1.49 0.43
C PRO A 50 -4.63 -0.12 0.94
N ALA A 51 -3.84 0.54 1.79
CA ALA A 51 -4.17 1.84 2.36
C ALA A 51 -4.07 2.98 1.32
N LEU A 52 -3.10 2.94 0.40
CA LEU A 52 -2.93 3.90 -0.69
C LEU A 52 -4.13 3.92 -1.63
N LEU A 53 -4.77 2.77 -1.84
CA LEU A 53 -5.97 2.67 -2.68
C LEU A 53 -7.17 3.41 -2.07
N ARG A 54 -7.13 3.77 -0.77
CA ARG A 54 -8.17 4.59 -0.12
C ARG A 54 -7.99 6.09 -0.38
N VAL A 55 -6.83 6.52 -0.90
CA VAL A 55 -6.60 7.92 -1.25
C VAL A 55 -7.47 8.27 -2.46
N ALA A 56 -8.23 9.36 -2.36
CA ALA A 56 -9.07 9.84 -3.46
C ALA A 56 -8.24 10.00 -4.74
N GLY A 57 -8.71 9.42 -5.84
CA GLY A 57 -8.01 9.45 -7.14
C GLY A 57 -6.86 8.44 -7.31
N ALA A 58 -6.46 7.68 -6.28
CA ALA A 58 -5.34 6.72 -6.41
C ALA A 58 -5.59 5.63 -7.47
N VAL A 59 -6.81 5.10 -7.51
CA VAL A 59 -7.21 4.08 -8.50
C VAL A 59 -7.20 4.65 -9.92
N GLU A 60 -7.61 5.91 -10.10
CA GLU A 60 -7.63 6.58 -11.40
C GLU A 60 -6.21 6.77 -11.94
N ILE A 61 -5.28 7.21 -11.09
CA ILE A 61 -3.85 7.34 -11.43
C ILE A 61 -3.29 5.97 -11.84
N LEU A 62 -3.54 4.92 -11.06
CA LEU A 62 -3.04 3.57 -11.38
C LEU A 62 -3.59 3.06 -12.72
N ARG A 63 -4.88 3.26 -12.99
CA ARG A 63 -5.50 2.88 -14.27
C ARG A 63 -4.92 3.66 -15.46
N ALA A 64 -4.70 4.97 -15.30
CA ALA A 64 -4.10 5.79 -16.34
C ALA A 64 -2.64 5.39 -16.59
N TYR A 65 -1.86 5.18 -15.52
CA TYR A 65 -0.47 4.76 -15.60
C TYR A 65 -0.30 3.40 -16.30
N ASN A 66 -1.19 2.45 -16.03
CA ASN A 66 -1.15 1.11 -16.66
C ASN A 66 -1.52 1.12 -18.16
N GLN A 67 -2.15 2.17 -18.67
CA GLN A 67 -2.46 2.33 -20.10
C GLN A 67 -1.27 2.89 -20.92
N ILE A 68 -0.22 3.38 -20.25
CA ILE A 68 0.97 3.90 -20.92
C ILE A 68 1.82 2.72 -21.37
N ALA A 69 1.82 2.42 -22.68
CA ALA A 69 2.60 1.32 -23.25
C ALA A 69 4.11 1.64 -23.32
N ASP A 70 4.46 2.88 -23.63
CA ASP A 70 5.85 3.33 -23.77
C ASP A 70 6.53 3.45 -22.39
N ASP A 71 7.62 2.70 -22.20
CA ASP A 71 8.35 2.65 -20.94
C ASP A 71 9.06 3.97 -20.60
N GLN A 72 9.51 4.73 -21.61
CA GLN A 72 10.12 6.04 -21.40
C GLN A 72 9.06 7.05 -20.95
N MET A 73 7.92 7.10 -21.63
CA MET A 73 6.78 7.93 -21.23
C MET A 73 6.33 7.61 -19.79
N ARG A 74 6.31 6.32 -19.44
CA ARG A 74 5.96 5.87 -18.08
C ARG A 74 6.95 6.40 -17.03
N ARG A 75 8.25 6.40 -17.34
CA ARG A 75 9.29 6.99 -16.47
C ARG A 75 9.12 8.49 -16.31
N ASP A 76 8.78 9.19 -17.38
CA ASP A 76 8.63 10.65 -17.38
C ASP A 76 7.42 11.08 -16.53
N VAL A 77 6.29 10.39 -16.66
CA VAL A 77 5.11 10.60 -15.80
C VAL A 77 5.46 10.36 -14.33
N LEU A 78 6.19 9.29 -14.01
CA LEU A 78 6.61 9.02 -12.64
C LEU A 78 7.52 10.14 -12.10
N SER A 79 8.42 10.68 -12.92
CA SER A 79 9.28 11.82 -12.56
C SER A 79 8.47 13.07 -12.23
N LEU A 80 7.42 13.36 -13.02
CA LEU A 80 6.53 14.48 -12.78
C LEU A 80 5.78 14.35 -11.45
N VAL A 81 5.22 13.16 -11.17
CA VAL A 81 4.51 12.89 -9.91
C VAL A 81 5.43 13.06 -8.70
N LYS A 82 6.67 12.55 -8.78
CA LYS A 82 7.70 12.73 -7.73
C LYS A 82 8.05 14.20 -7.52
N SER A 83 8.15 14.97 -8.59
CA SER A 83 8.46 16.41 -8.54
C SER A 83 7.33 17.18 -7.87
N ALA A 84 6.07 16.90 -8.24
CA ALA A 84 4.90 17.51 -7.61
C ALA A 84 4.83 17.20 -6.11
N ALA A 85 5.09 15.95 -5.71
CA ALA A 85 5.13 15.55 -4.31
C ALA A 85 6.20 16.32 -3.52
N ARG A 86 7.40 16.47 -4.09
CA ARG A 86 8.48 17.27 -3.48
C ARG A 86 8.09 18.74 -3.31
N ILE A 87 7.45 19.34 -4.31
CA ILE A 87 6.97 20.74 -4.24
C ILE A 87 5.93 20.89 -3.13
N GLY A 88 4.99 19.95 -3.02
CA GLY A 88 3.99 19.95 -1.94
C GLY A 88 4.64 19.92 -0.55
N GLN A 89 5.63 19.04 -0.35
CA GLN A 89 6.38 18.94 0.91
C GLN A 89 7.13 20.22 1.26
N LEU A 90 7.78 20.87 0.28
CA LEU A 90 8.49 22.13 0.48
C LEU A 90 7.53 23.26 0.91
N ARG A 91 6.34 23.33 0.32
CA ARG A 91 5.33 24.32 0.70
C ARG A 91 4.81 24.09 2.12
N SER A 92 4.55 22.84 2.49
CA SER A 92 4.13 22.49 3.86
C SER A 92 5.21 22.78 4.91
N ALA A 93 6.49 22.71 4.54
CA ALA A 93 7.60 23.05 5.44
C ALA A 93 7.76 24.57 5.64
N ASP A 94 7.53 25.38 4.60
CA ASP A 94 7.59 26.85 4.66
C ASP A 94 6.46 27.44 5.51
N GLU A 95 5.26 26.86 5.44
CA GLU A 95 4.08 27.28 6.21
C GLU A 95 4.16 26.91 7.70
N ALA A 96 5.05 25.99 8.07
CA ALA A 96 5.25 25.51 9.44
C ALA A 96 6.33 26.30 10.23
N ALA A 97 7.01 27.28 9.61
CA ALA A 97 7.99 28.10 10.30
C ALA A 97 7.31 29.13 11.23
N PRO A 98 7.59 29.13 12.55
CA PRO A 98 6.96 30.08 13.48
C PRO A 98 7.43 31.50 13.19
N GLN A 99 6.47 32.41 13.00
CA GLN A 99 6.72 33.85 12.99
C GLN A 99 7.28 34.25 14.36
N SER A 100 8.58 34.51 14.44
CA SER A 100 9.24 34.99 15.65
C SER A 100 8.57 36.28 16.17
N PRO A 101 8.45 36.43 17.50
CA PRO A 101 7.59 37.43 18.10
C PRO A 101 8.13 38.84 17.85
N THR A 102 7.23 39.72 17.43
CA THR A 102 7.42 41.17 17.42
C THR A 102 8.03 41.61 18.75
N ALA A 103 9.27 42.10 18.68
CA ALA A 103 9.92 42.76 19.79
C ALA A 103 9.11 44.01 20.17
N THR A 104 8.27 43.89 21.21
CA THR A 104 7.76 45.06 21.93
C THR A 104 8.93 45.64 22.71
N ARG A 105 9.62 46.57 22.07
CA ARG A 105 10.45 47.58 22.70
C ARG A 105 9.52 48.58 23.41
N ASN A 106 9.55 48.62 24.74
CA ASN A 106 9.13 49.75 25.58
C ASN A 106 9.85 49.55 26.92
N ALA A 107 10.88 50.34 27.21
CA ALA A 107 10.83 51.69 27.81
C ALA A 107 10.51 51.62 29.30
#